data_AF-A0A7R9VPU9-F1
#
_entry.id   AF-A0A7R9VPU9-F1
#
_cell.length_a   1.000
_cell.length_b   1.000
_cell.length_c   1.000
_cell.angle_alpha   90.00
_cell.angle_beta   90.00
_cell.angle_gamma   90.00
#
_symmetry.space_group_name_H-M   'P 1'
#
loop_
_entity.id
_entity.type
_entity.pdbx_description
1 polymer ?
#
loop_
_entity_poly.entity_id
_entity_poly.type
_entity_poly.pdbx_seq_one_letter_code
_entity_poly.pdbx_strand_id
1 'polypeptide(L)'
;PPERKRKRLNYNENDYFRSASGLPLKPLKDKAKGPKMPAMTDFQFYDAERLRALFHKAYTHEQLMAQKLQKARMLERQGAKMAIIEEAMQLGPGEPEPLSADEEAEKERLLSEGFGGWTRRDYSAFLRGCEKCGRRDLAGVAAEVEGKTEDEVRRYAKVFWARGEACLGDWDKVVKNIERGEQRLKRLEDIKVLVADKLRACKNPWVEVKLQYGPNKGKTYTEEEDRFLLCMTHQLGYGAWDELKAEVRASARFRFDWFIKSRLAPELGRRVDALIRLIEKEKEDECGAEEDDERKVDRREKAERKLEKKDKDKERDNAKERDKDKDRDNAKDRDRERAEAKRDHHHQRTPSRDDRRASRDDRRASSRDDRRPTPSEDRLPSREGR
;
A
#
# COMPACT_ATOMS: atom_id res chain seq x y z
N PRO A 1 -10.60 -54.11 35.57
CA PRO A 1 -10.53 -53.35 36.84
C PRO A 1 -11.43 -52.10 36.77
N PRO A 2 -12.49 -51.99 37.59
CA PRO A 2 -13.43 -50.89 37.49
C PRO A 2 -12.82 -49.59 38.04
N GLU A 3 -13.11 -48.51 37.32
CA GLU A 3 -12.50 -47.18 37.40
C GLU A 3 -12.84 -46.45 38.71
N ARG A 4 -11.80 -46.07 39.47
CA ARG A 4 -11.95 -45.40 40.78
C ARG A 4 -12.21 -43.90 40.58
N LYS A 5 -13.49 -43.50 40.45
CA LYS A 5 -13.89 -42.08 40.46
C LYS A 5 -13.60 -41.45 41.83
N ARG A 6 -12.64 -40.52 41.87
CA ARG A 6 -12.28 -39.74 43.05
C ARG A 6 -13.40 -38.71 43.33
N LYS A 7 -14.36 -39.06 44.20
CA LYS A 7 -15.30 -38.08 44.77
C LYS A 7 -14.48 -37.09 45.62
N ARG A 8 -14.25 -35.87 45.12
CA ARG A 8 -13.78 -34.77 45.96
C ARG A 8 -14.94 -34.34 46.84
N LEU A 9 -15.01 -34.92 48.05
CA LEU A 9 -15.78 -34.35 49.14
C LEU A 9 -15.06 -33.08 49.56
N ASN A 10 -15.61 -31.92 49.19
CA ASN A 10 -15.16 -30.64 49.74
C ASN A 10 -15.48 -30.67 51.24
N TYR A 11 -14.50 -31.04 52.04
CA TYR A 11 -14.57 -30.93 53.49
C TYR A 11 -14.50 -29.44 53.86
N ASN A 12 -15.63 -28.87 54.26
CA ASN A 12 -15.73 -27.51 54.75
C ASN A 12 -15.82 -27.57 56.28
N GLU A 13 -14.70 -27.33 56.98
CA GLU A 13 -14.62 -27.36 58.45
C GLU A 13 -15.68 -26.48 59.11
N ASN A 14 -16.03 -25.35 58.48
CA ASN A 14 -17.06 -24.45 58.98
C ASN A 14 -18.46 -25.06 59.05
N ASP A 15 -18.80 -26.02 58.18
CA ASP A 15 -20.10 -26.71 58.22
C ASP A 15 -20.12 -27.79 59.31
N TYR A 16 -18.98 -28.44 59.55
CA TYR A 16 -18.81 -29.39 60.66
C TYR A 16 -18.93 -28.71 62.03
N PHE A 17 -18.24 -27.58 62.22
CA PHE A 17 -18.34 -26.82 63.47
C PHE A 17 -19.75 -26.27 63.73
N ARG A 18 -20.48 -25.81 62.71
CA ARG A 18 -21.88 -25.38 62.88
C ARG A 18 -22.83 -26.52 63.20
N SER A 19 -22.65 -27.68 62.55
CA SER A 19 -23.44 -28.89 62.85
C SER A 19 -23.19 -29.40 64.26
N ALA A 20 -21.95 -29.35 64.74
CA ALA A 20 -21.58 -29.80 66.08
C ALA A 20 -22.05 -28.85 67.19
N SER A 21 -22.15 -27.54 66.91
CA SER A 21 -22.61 -26.53 67.88
C SER A 21 -24.13 -26.36 67.96
N GLY A 22 -24.92 -27.13 67.22
CA GLY A 22 -26.39 -27.05 67.23
C GLY A 22 -26.96 -25.71 66.72
N LEU A 23 -26.12 -24.87 66.12
CA LEU A 23 -26.53 -23.60 65.53
C LEU A 23 -27.22 -23.88 64.18
N PRO A 24 -28.34 -23.22 63.88
CA PRO A 24 -29.02 -23.43 62.61
C PRO A 24 -28.08 -23.12 61.44
N LEU A 25 -27.96 -24.07 60.50
CA LEU A 25 -27.26 -23.86 59.24
C LEU A 25 -27.78 -22.58 58.59
N LYS A 26 -26.89 -21.68 58.17
CA LYS A 26 -27.29 -20.51 57.38
C LYS A 26 -28.14 -21.03 56.21
N PRO A 27 -29.36 -20.50 55.98
CA PRO A 27 -30.12 -20.89 54.81
C PRO A 27 -29.24 -20.65 53.58
N LEU A 28 -29.06 -21.66 52.74
CA LEU A 28 -28.48 -21.45 51.42
C LEU A 28 -29.33 -20.37 50.78
N LYS A 29 -28.78 -19.15 50.66
CA LYS A 29 -29.30 -18.17 49.73
C LYS A 29 -28.99 -18.72 48.35
N ASP A 30 -29.81 -19.67 47.89
CA ASP A 30 -30.02 -19.92 46.48
C ASP A 30 -30.70 -18.66 45.94
N LYS A 31 -29.90 -17.60 45.77
CA LYS A 31 -30.26 -16.52 44.86
C LYS A 31 -30.47 -17.22 43.53
N ALA A 32 -31.71 -17.24 43.04
CA ALA A 32 -32.03 -17.73 41.71
C ALA A 32 -30.99 -17.12 40.75
N LYS A 33 -30.10 -17.97 40.23
CA LYS A 33 -29.10 -17.55 39.26
C LYS A 33 -29.89 -17.32 37.98
N GLY A 34 -30.21 -16.07 37.70
CA GLY A 34 -30.81 -15.69 36.43
C GLY A 34 -29.97 -16.14 35.24
N PRO A 35 -30.53 -16.11 34.01
CA PRO A 35 -29.83 -16.55 32.83
C PRO A 35 -28.53 -15.74 32.72
N LYS A 36 -27.40 -16.45 32.85
CA LYS A 36 -26.09 -15.84 32.74
C LYS A 36 -25.96 -15.28 31.34
N MET A 37 -25.77 -13.95 31.24
CA MET A 37 -25.36 -13.32 29.99
C MET A 37 -24.10 -14.04 29.49
N PRO A 38 -24.08 -14.56 28.25
CA PRO A 38 -22.88 -15.10 27.65
C PRO A 38 -21.77 -14.06 27.70
N ALA A 39 -20.53 -14.49 27.96
CA ALA A 39 -19.39 -13.60 27.90
C ALA A 39 -19.20 -13.16 26.44
N MET A 40 -19.68 -11.96 26.11
CA MET A 40 -19.50 -11.35 24.79
C MET A 40 -18.11 -10.74 24.76
N THR A 41 -17.17 -11.44 24.12
CA THR A 41 -15.84 -10.89 23.90
C THR A 41 -15.87 -9.95 22.68
N ASP A 42 -15.01 -8.93 22.72
CA ASP A 42 -14.83 -7.93 21.67
C ASP A 42 -14.60 -8.52 20.27
N PHE A 43 -13.74 -9.54 20.15
CA PHE A 43 -13.43 -10.20 18.87
C PHE A 43 -14.60 -11.01 18.29
N GLN A 44 -15.72 -11.15 18.99
CA GLN A 44 -16.92 -11.81 18.46
C GLN A 44 -17.89 -10.82 17.78
N PHE A 45 -17.62 -9.52 17.83
CA PHE A 45 -18.35 -8.45 17.13
C PHE A 45 -19.87 -8.43 17.36
N TYR A 46 -20.30 -8.82 18.56
CA TYR A 46 -21.69 -8.66 18.99
C TYR A 46 -22.08 -7.18 19.09
N ASP A 47 -23.35 -6.86 18.84
CA ASP A 47 -23.94 -5.60 19.29
C ASP A 47 -24.10 -5.65 20.82
N ALA A 48 -22.99 -5.38 21.50
CA ALA A 48 -22.89 -5.52 22.94
C ALA A 48 -23.83 -4.55 23.66
N GLU A 49 -24.11 -3.36 23.12
CA GLU A 49 -24.96 -2.38 23.77
C GLU A 49 -26.42 -2.81 23.75
N ARG A 50 -26.96 -3.17 22.58
CA ARG A 50 -28.36 -3.58 22.46
C ARG A 50 -28.62 -4.90 23.17
N LEU A 51 -27.70 -5.87 23.05
CA LEU A 51 -27.82 -7.13 23.76
C LEU A 51 -27.74 -6.95 25.28
N ARG A 52 -26.84 -6.11 25.80
CA ARG A 52 -26.79 -5.80 27.25
C ARG A 52 -28.12 -5.23 27.74
N ALA A 53 -28.76 -4.34 26.98
CA ALA A 53 -30.05 -3.77 27.35
C ALA A 53 -31.15 -4.85 27.43
N LEU A 54 -31.23 -5.75 26.43
CA LEU A 54 -32.20 -6.85 26.41
C LEU A 54 -31.96 -7.86 27.55
N PHE A 55 -30.70 -8.23 27.82
CA PHE A 55 -30.35 -9.09 28.95
C PHE A 55 -30.63 -8.42 30.29
N HIS A 56 -30.38 -7.11 30.43
CA HIS A 56 -30.69 -6.36 31.63
C HIS A 56 -32.20 -6.33 31.89
N LYS A 57 -33.03 -6.03 30.87
CA LYS A 57 -34.50 -6.05 30.97
C LYS A 57 -35.02 -7.43 31.43
N ALA A 58 -34.54 -8.50 30.79
CA ALA A 58 -34.89 -9.87 31.17
C ALA A 58 -34.49 -10.21 32.61
N TYR A 59 -33.27 -9.82 33.00
CA TYR A 59 -32.76 -10.06 34.35
C TYR A 59 -33.56 -9.28 35.41
N THR A 60 -33.91 -8.02 35.17
CA THR A 60 -34.70 -7.23 36.13
C THR A 60 -36.10 -7.79 36.31
N HIS A 61 -36.75 -8.24 35.23
CA HIS A 61 -38.04 -8.90 35.30
C HIS A 61 -37.95 -10.21 36.09
N GLU A 62 -36.94 -11.04 35.83
CA GLU A 62 -36.76 -12.30 36.56
C GLU A 62 -36.44 -12.08 38.04
N GLN A 63 -35.61 -11.08 38.39
CA GLN A 63 -35.33 -10.73 39.78
C GLN A 63 -36.60 -10.27 40.50
N LEU A 64 -37.46 -9.50 39.84
CA LEU A 64 -38.75 -9.09 40.38
C LEU A 64 -39.64 -10.32 40.61
N MET A 65 -39.78 -11.20 39.62
CA MET A 65 -40.57 -12.43 39.73
C MET A 65 -40.06 -13.34 40.84
N ALA A 66 -38.75 -13.46 41.00
CA ALA A 66 -38.14 -14.23 42.10
C ALA A 66 -38.48 -13.62 43.48
N GLN A 67 -38.46 -12.28 43.60
CA GLN A 67 -38.87 -11.59 44.83
C GLN A 67 -40.35 -11.80 45.14
N LYS A 68 -41.22 -11.69 44.12
CA LYS A 68 -42.66 -11.93 44.24
C LYS A 68 -42.97 -13.37 44.63
N LEU A 69 -42.30 -14.35 44.01
CA LEU A 69 -42.42 -15.76 44.36
C LEU A 69 -41.95 -16.03 45.80
N GLN A 70 -40.88 -15.38 46.26
CA GLN A 70 -40.45 -15.48 47.66
C GLN A 70 -41.49 -14.90 48.62
N LYS A 71 -42.07 -13.73 48.29
CA LYS A 71 -43.14 -13.10 49.08
C LYS A 71 -44.39 -13.98 49.13
N ALA A 72 -44.79 -14.55 48.00
CA ALA A 72 -45.91 -15.48 47.90
C ALA A 72 -45.72 -16.72 48.79
N ARG A 73 -44.52 -17.34 48.75
CA ARG A 73 -44.16 -18.48 49.63
C ARG A 73 -44.16 -18.13 51.12
N MET A 74 -43.77 -16.90 51.46
CA MET A 74 -43.82 -16.43 52.85
C MET A 74 -45.26 -16.23 53.33
N LEU A 75 -46.13 -15.67 52.49
CA LEU A 75 -47.56 -15.49 52.78
C LEU A 75 -48.29 -16.84 52.88
N GLU A 76 -47.94 -17.81 52.04
CA GLU A 76 -48.46 -19.17 52.10
C GLU A 76 -48.11 -19.86 53.44
N ARG A 77 -46.86 -19.74 53.90
CA ARG A 77 -46.43 -20.27 55.20
C ARG A 77 -47.13 -19.60 56.39
N GLN A 78 -47.60 -18.38 56.22
CA GLN A 78 -48.35 -17.63 57.24
C GLN A 78 -49.86 -17.93 57.21
N GLY A 79 -50.32 -18.83 56.32
CA GLY A 79 -51.74 -19.21 56.21
C GLY A 79 -52.61 -18.12 55.57
N ALA A 80 -52.02 -17.23 54.76
CA ALA A 80 -52.77 -16.20 54.05
C ALA A 80 -53.74 -16.83 53.03
N LYS A 81 -54.88 -16.17 52.81
CA LYS A 81 -55.87 -16.60 51.80
C LYS A 81 -55.25 -16.58 50.40
N MET A 82 -55.64 -17.53 49.55
CA MET A 82 -55.15 -17.66 48.16
C MET A 82 -55.20 -16.36 47.35
N ALA A 83 -56.24 -15.53 47.52
CA ALA A 83 -56.37 -14.25 46.84
C ALA A 83 -55.21 -13.27 47.13
N ILE A 84 -54.68 -13.27 48.37
CA ILE A 84 -53.56 -12.39 48.78
C ILE A 84 -52.22 -12.89 48.20
N ILE A 85 -52.10 -14.21 48.03
CA ILE A 85 -50.92 -14.84 47.42
C ILE A 85 -50.91 -14.53 45.92
N GLU A 86 -52.06 -14.60 45.27
CA GLU A 86 -52.23 -14.29 43.85
C GLU A 86 -51.99 -12.80 43.55
N GLU A 87 -52.51 -11.90 44.40
CA GLU A 87 -52.23 -10.47 44.33
C GLU A 87 -50.73 -10.16 44.51
N ALA A 88 -50.04 -10.88 45.40
CA ALA A 88 -48.60 -10.74 45.60
C ALA A 88 -47.76 -11.22 44.41
N MET A 89 -48.32 -12.05 43.52
CA MET A 89 -47.69 -12.53 42.29
C MET A 89 -48.02 -11.67 41.06
N GLN A 90 -49.11 -10.90 41.07
CA GLN A 90 -49.49 -10.06 39.94
C GLN A 90 -48.49 -8.91 39.73
N LEU A 91 -48.19 -8.61 38.46
CA LEU A 91 -47.37 -7.46 38.06
C LEU A 91 -48.18 -6.17 38.22
N GLY A 92 -47.61 -5.20 38.92
CA GLY A 92 -48.19 -3.86 39.11
C GLY A 92 -47.84 -2.91 37.97
N PRO A 93 -48.56 -1.78 37.83
CA PRO A 93 -48.28 -0.77 36.81
C PRO A 93 -46.88 -0.15 37.02
N GLY A 94 -46.04 -0.21 35.99
CA GLY A 94 -44.68 0.35 36.00
C GLY A 94 -43.58 -0.62 36.44
N GLU A 95 -43.92 -1.89 36.72
CA GLU A 95 -42.94 -2.93 36.98
C GLU A 95 -42.31 -3.46 35.67
N PRO A 96 -41.03 -3.89 35.68
CA PRO A 96 -40.35 -4.39 34.50
C PRO A 96 -41.09 -5.58 33.89
N GLU A 97 -41.61 -5.41 32.69
CA GLU A 97 -42.31 -6.44 31.92
C GLU A 97 -41.33 -7.49 31.37
N PRO A 98 -41.82 -8.72 31.08
CA PRO A 98 -41.05 -9.70 30.32
C PRO A 98 -40.62 -9.12 28.96
N LEU A 99 -39.62 -9.75 28.35
CA LEU A 99 -39.30 -9.45 26.95
C LEU A 99 -40.54 -9.72 26.10
N SER A 100 -40.89 -8.76 25.23
CA SER A 100 -41.93 -8.98 24.22
C SER A 100 -41.47 -10.05 23.22
N ALA A 101 -42.40 -10.73 22.56
CA ALA A 101 -42.08 -11.68 21.48
C ALA A 101 -41.16 -11.05 20.42
N ASP A 102 -41.36 -9.76 20.10
CA ASP A 102 -40.52 -9.02 19.16
C ASP A 102 -39.10 -8.80 19.71
N GLU A 103 -38.96 -8.54 21.01
CA GLU A 103 -37.67 -8.33 21.67
C GLU A 103 -36.91 -9.66 21.87
N GLU A 104 -37.62 -10.76 22.09
CA GLU A 104 -37.04 -12.10 22.10
C GLU A 104 -36.51 -12.49 20.71
N ALA A 105 -37.28 -12.20 19.65
CA ALA A 105 -36.85 -12.40 18.27
C ALA A 105 -35.66 -11.49 17.91
N GLU A 106 -35.66 -10.22 18.35
CA GLU A 106 -34.53 -9.30 18.17
C GLU A 106 -33.27 -9.81 18.89
N LYS A 107 -33.43 -10.28 20.14
CA LYS A 107 -32.32 -10.87 20.91
C LYS A 107 -31.72 -12.09 20.20
N GLU A 108 -32.57 -12.99 19.69
CA GLU A 108 -32.11 -14.17 18.95
C GLU A 108 -31.38 -13.77 17.66
N ARG A 109 -31.93 -12.80 16.92
CA ARG A 109 -31.29 -12.24 15.71
C ARG A 109 -29.91 -11.67 16.03
N LEU A 110 -29.79 -10.80 17.03
CA LEU A 110 -28.51 -10.19 17.43
C LEU A 110 -27.48 -11.20 17.93
N LEU A 111 -27.92 -12.28 18.59
CA LEU A 111 -27.05 -13.38 18.98
C LEU A 111 -26.57 -14.20 17.77
N SER A 112 -27.40 -14.34 16.74
CA SER A 112 -27.05 -15.05 15.50
C SER A 112 -26.11 -14.25 14.58
N GLU A 113 -26.21 -12.91 14.60
CA GLU A 113 -25.36 -12.02 13.81
C GLU A 113 -23.91 -11.97 14.32
N GLY A 114 -23.69 -12.24 15.61
CA GLY A 114 -22.36 -12.28 16.19
C GLY A 114 -21.61 -13.59 15.96
N PHE A 115 -20.31 -13.54 16.12
CA PHE A 115 -19.42 -14.68 15.87
C PHE A 115 -19.27 -15.59 17.11
N GLY A 116 -20.38 -16.15 17.62
CA GLY A 116 -20.36 -16.96 18.85
C GLY A 116 -19.55 -18.24 18.76
N GLY A 117 -19.41 -18.80 17.56
CA GLY A 117 -18.57 -19.95 17.30
C GLY A 117 -17.07 -19.65 17.18
N TRP A 118 -16.67 -18.38 17.34
CA TRP A 118 -15.25 -17.98 17.32
C TRP A 118 -14.72 -17.93 18.74
N THR A 119 -13.68 -18.74 18.99
CA THR A 119 -12.99 -18.78 20.27
C THR A 119 -11.75 -17.86 20.25
N ARG A 120 -11.17 -17.61 21.43
CA ARG A 120 -9.90 -16.84 21.52
C ARG A 120 -8.76 -17.52 20.75
N ARG A 121 -8.79 -18.86 20.64
CA ARG A 121 -7.82 -19.63 19.85
C ARG A 121 -7.97 -19.31 18.37
N ASP A 122 -9.19 -19.33 17.86
CA ASP A 122 -9.49 -19.06 16.44
C ASP A 122 -9.13 -17.62 16.08
N TYR A 123 -9.46 -16.66 16.96
CA TYR A 123 -9.05 -15.27 16.78
C TYR A 123 -7.51 -15.14 16.72
N SER A 124 -6.79 -15.81 17.62
CA SER A 124 -5.32 -15.79 17.61
C SER A 124 -4.73 -16.46 16.36
N ALA A 125 -5.33 -17.56 15.91
CA ALA A 125 -4.94 -18.26 14.68
C ALA A 125 -5.20 -17.39 13.44
N PHE A 126 -6.34 -16.70 13.38
CA PHE A 126 -6.67 -15.74 12.33
C PHE A 126 -5.64 -14.61 12.24
N LEU A 127 -5.25 -14.00 13.38
CA LEU A 127 -4.21 -12.97 13.40
C LEU A 127 -2.86 -13.50 12.92
N ARG A 128 -2.45 -14.70 13.35
CA ARG A 128 -1.21 -15.35 12.88
C ARG A 128 -1.26 -15.67 11.39
N GLY A 129 -2.41 -16.14 10.90
CA GLY A 129 -2.65 -16.39 9.48
C GLY A 129 -2.50 -15.10 8.68
N CYS A 130 -3.06 -13.99 9.17
CA CYS A 130 -2.92 -12.68 8.51
C CYS A 130 -1.48 -12.16 8.52
N GLU A 131 -0.69 -12.43 9.58
CA GLU A 131 0.73 -12.09 9.63
C GLU A 131 1.57 -12.93 8.64
N LYS A 132 1.25 -14.22 8.49
CA LYS A 132 2.04 -15.20 7.72
C LYS A 132 1.71 -15.22 6.22
N CYS A 133 0.43 -15.20 5.87
CA CYS A 133 -0.06 -15.28 4.50
C CYS A 133 -0.42 -13.89 3.92
N GLY A 134 -0.59 -12.89 4.78
CA GLY A 134 -1.07 -11.56 4.43
C GLY A 134 -2.60 -11.45 4.48
N ARG A 135 -3.13 -10.24 4.64
CA ARG A 135 -4.58 -10.01 4.84
C ARG A 135 -5.46 -10.35 3.62
N ARG A 136 -4.85 -10.50 2.44
CA ARG A 136 -5.54 -10.74 1.17
C ARG A 136 -5.67 -12.24 0.84
N ASP A 137 -4.76 -13.06 1.35
CA ASP A 137 -4.77 -14.51 1.12
C ASP A 137 -5.68 -15.20 2.13
N LEU A 138 -6.99 -15.09 1.92
CA LEU A 138 -7.99 -15.67 2.82
C LEU A 138 -7.96 -17.21 2.82
N ALA A 139 -7.52 -17.83 1.73
CA ALA A 139 -7.36 -19.27 1.63
C ALA A 139 -6.21 -19.74 2.55
N GLY A 140 -5.06 -19.05 2.50
CA GLY A 140 -3.94 -19.31 3.42
C GLY A 140 -4.32 -19.07 4.88
N VAL A 141 -5.07 -17.99 5.17
CA VAL A 141 -5.57 -17.73 6.53
C VAL A 141 -6.51 -18.82 7.00
N ALA A 142 -7.43 -19.30 6.14
CA ALA A 142 -8.37 -20.36 6.49
C ALA A 142 -7.67 -21.70 6.79
N ALA A 143 -6.56 -22.01 6.11
CA ALA A 143 -5.76 -23.19 6.40
C ALA A 143 -5.12 -23.16 7.81
N GLU A 144 -4.87 -21.97 8.37
CA GLU A 144 -4.30 -21.80 9.71
C GLU A 144 -5.39 -21.79 10.80
N VAL A 145 -6.65 -21.47 10.46
CA VAL A 145 -7.78 -21.46 11.40
C VAL A 145 -8.47 -22.82 11.41
N GLU A 146 -8.05 -23.68 12.34
CA GLU A 146 -8.62 -25.02 12.51
C GLU A 146 -10.13 -25.01 12.73
N GLY A 147 -10.87 -25.78 11.92
CA GLY A 147 -12.31 -25.99 12.09
C GLY A 147 -13.20 -24.87 11.55
N LYS A 148 -12.63 -23.88 10.82
CA LYS A 148 -13.41 -22.88 10.07
C LYS A 148 -13.22 -23.03 8.57
N THR A 149 -14.29 -22.80 7.84
CA THR A 149 -14.28 -22.79 6.37
C THR A 149 -13.76 -21.44 5.85
N GLU A 150 -13.28 -21.42 4.61
CA GLU A 150 -12.83 -20.18 3.96
C GLU A 150 -13.93 -19.11 3.94
N ASP A 151 -15.19 -19.50 3.71
CA ASP A 151 -16.31 -18.58 3.69
C ASP A 151 -16.60 -17.95 5.07
N GLU A 152 -16.45 -18.72 6.15
CA GLU A 152 -16.56 -18.19 7.51
C GLU A 152 -15.45 -17.20 7.82
N VAL A 153 -14.21 -17.53 7.44
CA VAL A 153 -13.04 -16.65 7.60
C VAL A 153 -13.20 -15.38 6.78
N ARG A 154 -13.73 -15.46 5.57
CA ARG A 154 -14.02 -14.30 4.71
C ARG A 154 -15.09 -13.39 5.32
N ARG A 155 -16.17 -13.96 5.86
CA ARG A 155 -17.21 -13.19 6.58
C ARG A 155 -16.63 -12.51 7.81
N TYR A 156 -15.85 -13.24 8.60
CA TYR A 156 -15.20 -12.70 9.79
C TYR A 156 -14.20 -11.58 9.44
N ALA A 157 -13.33 -11.80 8.45
CA ALA A 157 -12.36 -10.80 8.00
C ALA A 157 -13.03 -9.49 7.57
N LYS A 158 -14.15 -9.57 6.83
CA LYS A 158 -14.90 -8.37 6.42
C LYS A 158 -15.38 -7.56 7.62
N VAL A 159 -15.93 -8.22 8.65
CA VAL A 159 -16.41 -7.54 9.86
C VAL A 159 -15.25 -7.06 10.72
N PHE A 160 -14.18 -7.86 10.83
CA PHE A 160 -12.96 -7.52 11.56
C PHE A 160 -12.34 -6.22 11.06
N TRP A 161 -12.20 -6.05 9.74
CA TRP A 161 -11.65 -4.80 9.18
C TRP A 161 -12.62 -3.62 9.22
N ALA A 162 -13.94 -3.87 9.24
CA ALA A 162 -14.94 -2.81 9.28
C ALA A 162 -15.26 -2.29 10.69
N ARG A 163 -15.25 -3.17 11.70
CA ARG A 163 -15.64 -2.87 13.09
C ARG A 163 -14.50 -3.02 14.10
N GLY A 164 -13.34 -3.54 13.68
CA GLY A 164 -12.21 -3.81 14.56
C GLY A 164 -11.72 -2.59 15.33
N GLU A 165 -11.62 -1.43 14.68
CA GLU A 165 -11.19 -0.18 15.32
C GLU A 165 -12.10 0.26 16.47
N ALA A 166 -13.42 0.06 16.32
CA ALA A 166 -14.40 0.46 17.33
C ALA A 166 -14.55 -0.57 18.45
N CYS A 167 -14.38 -1.87 18.15
CA CYS A 167 -14.65 -2.96 19.10
C CYS A 167 -13.40 -3.45 19.86
N LEU A 168 -12.21 -3.37 19.26
CA LEU A 168 -10.98 -3.94 19.80
C LEU A 168 -10.11 -2.86 20.46
N GLY A 169 -9.84 -3.01 21.76
CA GLY A 169 -9.00 -2.05 22.49
C GLY A 169 -7.52 -2.06 22.09
N ASP A 170 -7.05 -3.13 21.43
CA ASP A 170 -5.66 -3.29 20.98
C ASP A 170 -5.50 -3.23 19.44
N TRP A 171 -6.46 -2.59 18.75
CA TRP A 171 -6.51 -2.47 17.29
C TRP A 171 -5.18 -2.04 16.67
N ASP A 172 -4.61 -0.91 17.12
CA ASP A 172 -3.34 -0.37 16.58
C ASP A 172 -2.19 -1.37 16.65
N LYS A 173 -2.12 -2.16 17.73
CA LYS A 173 -1.07 -3.16 17.92
C LYS A 173 -1.27 -4.33 16.97
N VAL A 174 -2.51 -4.76 16.80
CA VAL A 174 -2.86 -5.85 15.90
C VAL A 174 -2.56 -5.47 14.45
N VAL A 175 -2.99 -4.28 14.01
CA VAL A 175 -2.74 -3.77 12.65
C VAL A 175 -1.24 -3.66 12.38
N LYS A 176 -0.46 -3.06 13.29
CA LYS A 176 1.00 -2.94 13.13
C LYS A 176 1.71 -4.29 13.03
N ASN A 177 1.22 -5.30 13.75
CA ASN A 177 1.80 -6.65 13.65
C ASN A 177 1.49 -7.29 12.30
N ILE A 178 0.25 -7.15 11.80
CA ILE A 178 -0.14 -7.65 10.48
C ILE A 178 0.67 -6.95 9.39
N GLU A 179 0.80 -5.62 9.42
CA GLU A 179 1.60 -4.85 8.47
C GLU A 179 3.08 -5.26 8.48
N ARG A 180 3.64 -5.52 9.67
CA ARG A 180 5.01 -6.04 9.79
C ARG A 180 5.15 -7.43 9.17
N GLY A 181 4.16 -8.30 9.35
CA GLY A 181 4.10 -9.60 8.69
C GLY A 181 4.07 -9.48 7.17
N GLU A 182 3.18 -8.63 6.65
CA GLU A 182 3.07 -8.34 5.22
C GLU A 182 4.33 -7.73 4.63
N GLN A 183 5.02 -6.85 5.38
CA GLN A 183 6.30 -6.28 4.95
C GLN A 183 7.39 -7.35 4.84
N ARG A 184 7.41 -8.34 5.75
CA ARG A 184 8.32 -9.49 5.65
C ARG A 184 7.98 -10.37 4.45
N LEU A 185 6.71 -10.61 4.19
CA LEU A 185 6.26 -11.40 3.03
C LEU A 185 6.60 -10.71 1.71
N LYS A 186 6.36 -9.39 1.63
CA LYS A 186 6.75 -8.57 0.47
C LYS A 186 8.26 -8.62 0.27
N ARG A 187 9.04 -8.42 1.34
CA ARG A 187 10.51 -8.52 1.29
C ARG A 187 10.98 -9.87 0.77
N LEU A 188 10.34 -10.96 1.18
CA LEU A 188 10.65 -12.31 0.71
C LEU A 188 10.43 -12.45 -0.80
N GLU A 189 9.30 -11.96 -1.31
CA GLU A 189 9.01 -11.99 -2.75
C GLU A 189 9.95 -11.08 -3.54
N ASP A 190 10.23 -9.87 -3.03
CA ASP A 190 11.19 -8.94 -3.64
C ASP A 190 12.58 -9.58 -3.78
N ILE A 191 13.06 -10.28 -2.74
CA ILE A 191 14.33 -11.02 -2.76
C ILE A 191 14.29 -12.14 -3.80
N LYS A 192 13.20 -12.92 -3.84
CA LYS A 192 13.05 -14.03 -4.78
C LYS A 192 13.12 -13.55 -6.23
N VAL A 193 12.42 -12.46 -6.55
CA VAL A 193 12.45 -11.84 -7.88
C VAL A 193 13.84 -11.29 -8.18
N LEU A 194 14.45 -10.56 -7.24
CA LEU A 194 15.78 -9.97 -7.39
C LEU A 194 16.86 -11.02 -7.72
N VAL A 195 16.89 -12.11 -6.95
CA VAL A 195 17.85 -13.20 -7.18
C VAL A 195 17.55 -13.88 -8.52
N ALA A 196 16.29 -14.14 -8.84
CA ALA A 196 15.91 -14.73 -10.12
C ALA A 196 16.32 -13.87 -11.33
N ASP A 197 16.19 -12.55 -11.23
CA ASP A 197 16.64 -11.60 -12.26
C ASP A 197 18.16 -11.68 -12.44
N LYS A 198 18.92 -11.64 -11.34
CA LYS A 198 20.39 -11.70 -11.38
C LYS A 198 20.89 -13.00 -11.98
N LEU A 199 20.29 -14.13 -11.63
CA LEU A 199 20.68 -15.44 -12.15
C LEU A 199 20.30 -15.59 -13.63
N ARG A 200 19.16 -15.04 -14.07
CA ARG A 200 18.74 -15.06 -15.48
C ARG A 200 19.64 -14.24 -16.40
N ALA A 201 20.32 -13.22 -15.87
CA ALA A 201 21.30 -12.43 -16.63
C ALA A 201 22.56 -13.23 -17.03
N CYS A 202 22.80 -14.40 -16.42
CA CYS A 202 23.95 -15.26 -16.69
C CYS A 202 23.52 -16.54 -17.43
N LYS A 203 24.36 -17.05 -18.35
CA LYS A 203 24.09 -18.33 -19.03
C LYS A 203 24.32 -19.51 -18.09
N ASN A 204 25.41 -19.45 -17.32
CA ASN A 204 25.70 -20.44 -16.29
C ASN A 204 25.88 -19.76 -14.92
N PRO A 205 24.83 -19.71 -14.09
CA PRO A 205 24.88 -18.98 -12.82
C PRO A 205 25.92 -19.50 -11.83
N TRP A 206 26.26 -20.80 -11.89
CA TRP A 206 27.22 -21.45 -10.98
C TRP A 206 28.67 -21.04 -11.20
N VAL A 207 28.97 -20.39 -12.32
CA VAL A 207 30.33 -19.99 -12.72
C VAL A 207 30.41 -18.49 -12.99
N GLU A 208 29.41 -17.94 -13.67
CA GLU A 208 29.49 -16.61 -14.28
C GLU A 208 28.98 -15.47 -13.39
N VAL A 209 28.20 -15.77 -12.35
CA VAL A 209 27.63 -14.74 -11.47
C VAL A 209 28.75 -13.97 -10.77
N LYS A 210 28.81 -12.67 -11.02
CA LYS A 210 29.72 -11.73 -10.38
C LYS A 210 28.93 -10.78 -9.49
N LEU A 211 29.47 -10.52 -8.31
CA LEU A 211 28.90 -9.62 -7.32
C LEU A 211 29.86 -8.45 -7.09
N GLN A 212 29.31 -7.24 -6.98
CA GLN A 212 30.10 -6.04 -6.73
C GLN A 212 30.29 -5.83 -5.22
N TYR A 213 31.37 -6.39 -4.65
CA TYR A 213 31.62 -6.37 -3.20
C TYR A 213 32.01 -5.00 -2.61
N GLY A 214 32.37 -4.03 -3.46
CA GLY A 214 32.89 -2.73 -3.03
C GLY A 214 34.23 -2.82 -2.28
N PRO A 215 34.66 -1.74 -1.60
CA PRO A 215 35.97 -1.65 -0.94
C PRO A 215 36.13 -2.57 0.29
N ASN A 216 35.02 -3.09 0.84
CA ASN A 216 35.01 -3.95 2.03
C ASN A 216 34.66 -5.40 1.69
N LYS A 217 35.34 -5.99 0.70
CA LYS A 217 35.26 -7.45 0.47
C LYS A 217 35.81 -8.18 1.70
N GLY A 218 34.91 -8.65 2.57
CA GLY A 218 35.29 -9.43 3.74
C GLY A 218 36.14 -10.63 3.33
N LYS A 219 37.26 -10.86 4.01
CA LYS A 219 38.24 -11.91 3.69
C LYS A 219 37.75 -13.35 3.95
N THR A 220 36.54 -13.52 4.45
CA THR A 220 36.09 -14.80 5.01
C THR A 220 35.48 -15.73 3.98
N TYR A 221 34.73 -15.21 2.99
CA TYR A 221 34.08 -16.03 1.97
C TYR A 221 34.71 -15.79 0.60
N THR A 222 34.86 -16.87 -0.16
CA THR A 222 35.30 -16.77 -1.57
C THR A 222 34.13 -16.44 -2.50
N GLU A 223 34.44 -15.96 -3.71
CA GLU A 223 33.37 -15.69 -4.70
C GLU A 223 32.68 -16.99 -5.16
N GLU A 224 33.39 -18.11 -5.13
CA GLU A 224 32.82 -19.41 -5.48
C GLU A 224 31.80 -19.88 -4.44
N GLU A 225 32.13 -19.72 -3.16
CA GLU A 225 31.20 -19.95 -2.05
C GLU A 225 29.96 -19.08 -2.18
N ASP A 226 30.14 -17.77 -2.42
CA ASP A 226 29.01 -16.85 -2.55
C ASP A 226 28.09 -17.18 -3.73
N ARG A 227 28.66 -17.51 -4.90
CA ARG A 227 27.87 -17.97 -6.07
C ARG A 227 27.04 -19.19 -5.72
N PHE A 228 27.64 -20.17 -5.05
CA PHE A 228 26.95 -21.38 -4.64
C PHE A 228 25.81 -21.08 -3.67
N LEU A 229 26.06 -20.25 -2.63
CA LEU A 229 25.03 -19.86 -1.67
C LEU A 229 23.86 -19.15 -2.34
N LEU A 230 24.13 -18.25 -3.29
CA LEU A 230 23.09 -17.53 -4.01
C LEU A 230 22.26 -18.45 -4.92
N CYS A 231 22.92 -19.30 -5.72
CA CYS A 231 22.25 -20.25 -6.60
C CYS A 231 21.40 -21.25 -5.80
N MET A 232 21.93 -21.74 -4.67
CA MET A 232 21.20 -22.68 -3.83
C MET A 232 20.04 -22.06 -3.09
N THR A 233 20.19 -20.81 -2.63
CA THR A 233 19.08 -20.05 -2.04
C THR A 233 17.95 -19.87 -3.04
N HIS A 234 18.25 -19.67 -4.33
CA HIS A 234 17.20 -19.60 -5.36
C HIS A 234 16.47 -20.93 -5.57
N GLN A 235 17.20 -22.06 -5.53
CA GLN A 235 16.61 -23.38 -5.73
C GLN A 235 15.79 -23.87 -4.52
N LEU A 236 16.29 -23.68 -3.30
CA LEU A 236 15.63 -24.12 -2.06
C LEU A 236 14.55 -23.13 -1.58
N GLY A 237 14.69 -21.85 -1.95
CA GLY A 237 13.91 -20.76 -1.41
C GLY A 237 14.62 -20.04 -0.26
N TYR A 238 14.38 -18.73 -0.16
CA TYR A 238 14.98 -17.91 0.88
C TYR A 238 14.43 -18.29 2.26
N GLY A 239 15.33 -18.44 3.24
CA GLY A 239 14.98 -18.84 4.62
C GLY A 239 15.26 -20.32 4.94
N ALA A 240 15.46 -21.17 3.92
CA ALA A 240 15.73 -22.61 4.08
C ALA A 240 17.22 -22.89 4.47
N TRP A 241 17.68 -22.29 5.58
CA TRP A 241 19.10 -22.29 5.94
C TRP A 241 19.65 -23.65 6.36
N ASP A 242 18.82 -24.50 6.97
CA ASP A 242 19.22 -25.85 7.36
C ASP A 242 19.40 -26.76 6.13
N GLU A 243 18.51 -26.64 5.14
CA GLU A 243 18.63 -27.31 3.85
C GLU A 243 19.85 -26.80 3.07
N LEU A 244 20.06 -25.48 3.04
CA LEU A 244 21.26 -24.88 2.44
C LEU A 244 22.55 -25.42 3.06
N LYS A 245 22.57 -25.57 4.40
CA LYS A 245 23.72 -26.16 5.10
C LYS A 245 23.93 -27.63 4.75
N ALA A 246 22.85 -28.40 4.56
CA ALA A 246 22.93 -29.79 4.12
C ALA A 246 23.52 -29.89 2.71
N GLU A 247 23.08 -29.04 1.77
CA GLU A 247 23.60 -28.98 0.40
C GLU A 247 25.08 -28.58 0.35
N VAL A 248 25.50 -27.61 1.16
CA VAL A 248 26.93 -27.24 1.30
C VAL A 248 27.76 -28.45 1.75
N ARG A 249 27.26 -29.26 2.69
CA ARG A 249 27.95 -30.46 3.18
C ARG A 249 28.02 -31.58 2.15
N ALA A 250 26.93 -31.77 1.39
CA ALA A 250 26.80 -32.80 0.37
C ALA A 250 27.64 -32.49 -0.88
N SER A 251 27.80 -31.20 -1.22
CA SER A 251 28.51 -30.77 -2.41
C SER A 251 29.99 -31.20 -2.41
N ALA A 252 30.38 -31.95 -3.45
CA ALA A 252 31.75 -32.37 -3.67
C ALA A 252 32.70 -31.17 -3.92
N ARG A 253 32.17 -30.04 -4.39
CA ARG A 253 32.93 -28.80 -4.63
C ARG A 253 33.62 -28.30 -3.36
N PHE A 254 32.95 -28.43 -2.21
CA PHE A 254 33.47 -28.02 -0.91
C PHE A 254 34.09 -29.18 -0.15
N ARG A 255 34.51 -30.27 -0.81
CA ARG A 255 35.04 -31.47 -0.15
C ARG A 255 36.11 -31.14 0.90
N PHE A 256 37.06 -30.27 0.54
CA PHE A 256 38.18 -29.86 1.38
C PHE A 256 38.01 -28.47 2.03
N ASP A 257 36.93 -27.77 1.71
CA ASP A 257 36.64 -26.46 2.30
C ASP A 257 35.94 -26.65 3.65
N TRP A 258 36.77 -26.70 4.70
CA TRP A 258 36.28 -26.82 6.07
C TRP A 258 35.62 -25.53 6.57
N PHE A 259 35.98 -24.37 6.02
CA PHE A 259 35.44 -23.09 6.47
C PHE A 259 33.94 -23.03 6.22
N ILE A 260 33.50 -23.19 4.97
CA ILE A 260 32.07 -23.12 4.64
C ILE A 260 31.28 -24.28 5.27
N LYS A 261 31.89 -25.46 5.39
CA LYS A 261 31.28 -26.62 6.08
C LYS A 261 31.14 -26.44 7.58
N SER A 262 31.99 -25.64 8.22
CA SER A 262 31.90 -25.36 9.66
C SER A 262 30.81 -24.35 10.00
N ARG A 263 30.28 -23.60 9.01
CA ARG A 263 29.28 -22.56 9.24
C ARG A 263 27.95 -23.13 9.74
N LEU A 264 27.29 -22.36 10.61
CA LEU A 264 25.95 -22.64 11.08
C LEU A 264 24.91 -22.08 10.09
N ALA A 265 23.71 -22.68 10.06
CA ALA A 265 22.58 -22.20 9.27
C ALA A 265 22.33 -20.68 9.41
N PRO A 266 22.27 -20.08 10.62
CA PRO A 266 22.10 -18.63 10.76
C PRO A 266 23.33 -17.80 10.31
N GLU A 267 24.52 -18.39 10.21
CA GLU A 267 25.69 -17.70 9.65
C GLU A 267 25.63 -17.66 8.13
N LEU A 268 25.20 -18.76 7.50
CA LEU A 268 24.95 -18.81 6.06
C LEU A 268 23.82 -17.85 5.66
N GLY A 269 22.73 -17.81 6.43
CA GLY A 269 21.64 -16.84 6.22
C GLY A 269 22.15 -15.39 6.28
N ARG A 270 22.94 -15.03 7.29
CA ARG A 270 23.56 -13.68 7.37
C ARG A 270 24.48 -13.38 6.19
N ARG A 271 25.19 -14.38 5.65
CA ARG A 271 26.03 -14.20 4.46
C ARG A 271 25.15 -13.95 3.24
N VAL A 272 24.11 -14.76 3.02
CA VAL A 272 23.15 -14.58 1.92
C VAL A 272 22.48 -13.21 2.00
N ASP A 273 22.09 -12.74 3.18
CA ASP A 273 21.54 -11.38 3.37
C ASP A 273 22.51 -10.28 2.94
N ALA A 274 23.80 -10.45 3.23
CA ALA A 274 24.82 -9.53 2.76
C ALA A 274 24.96 -9.57 1.24
N LEU A 275 24.91 -10.75 0.61
CA LEU A 275 24.95 -10.89 -0.85
C LEU A 275 23.74 -10.23 -1.52
N ILE A 276 22.55 -10.43 -0.96
CA ILE A 276 21.33 -9.79 -1.44
C ILE A 276 21.46 -8.28 -1.41
N ARG A 277 21.96 -7.70 -0.30
CA ARG A 277 22.17 -6.23 -0.22
C ARG A 277 23.15 -5.71 -1.27
N LEU A 278 24.15 -6.51 -1.66
CA LEU A 278 25.06 -6.14 -2.76
C LEU A 278 24.33 -6.13 -4.10
N ILE A 279 23.46 -7.12 -4.35
CA ILE A 279 22.64 -7.20 -5.57
C ILE A 279 21.61 -6.06 -5.60
N GLU A 280 21.00 -5.72 -4.47
CA GLU A 280 20.07 -4.59 -4.35
C GLU A 280 20.75 -3.28 -4.73
N LYS A 281 21.92 -3.02 -4.14
CA LYS A 281 22.70 -1.83 -4.45
C LYS A 281 23.12 -1.79 -5.92
N GLU A 282 23.56 -2.93 -6.46
CA GLU A 282 23.93 -3.03 -7.88
C GLU A 282 22.74 -2.72 -8.79
N LYS A 283 21.53 -3.21 -8.46
CA LYS A 283 20.31 -2.91 -9.23
C LYS A 283 19.88 -1.46 -9.10
N GLU A 284 20.06 -0.84 -7.93
CA GLU A 284 19.82 0.61 -7.72
C GLU A 284 20.79 1.46 -8.56
N ASP A 285 22.08 1.09 -8.57
CA ASP A 285 23.11 1.77 -9.35
C ASP A 285 22.89 1.59 -10.87
N GLU A 286 22.48 0.40 -11.31
CA GLU A 286 22.10 0.12 -12.72
C GLU A 286 20.88 0.95 -13.14
N CYS A 287 19.82 0.98 -12.33
CA CYS A 287 18.61 1.77 -12.63
C CYS A 287 18.90 3.28 -12.70
N GLY A 288 19.75 3.79 -11.80
CA GLY A 288 20.17 5.19 -11.83
C GLY A 288 21.04 5.53 -13.04
N ALA A 289 21.89 4.60 -13.47
CA ALA A 289 22.71 4.76 -14.66
C ALA A 289 21.88 4.75 -15.95
N GLU A 290 20.87 3.89 -16.05
CA GLU A 290 19.92 3.85 -17.17
C GLU A 290 19.13 5.17 -17.28
N GLU A 291 18.61 5.70 -16.17
CA GLU A 291 17.92 7.01 -16.16
C GLU A 291 18.84 8.16 -16.60
N ASP A 292 20.10 8.15 -16.16
CA ASP A 292 21.08 9.17 -16.55
C ASP A 292 21.48 9.05 -18.03
N ASP A 293 21.54 7.83 -18.57
CA ASP A 293 21.85 7.61 -19.98
C ASP A 293 20.68 8.01 -20.88
N GLU A 294 19.43 7.68 -20.49
CA GLU A 294 18.23 8.17 -21.17
C GLU A 294 18.18 9.71 -21.19
N ARG A 295 18.49 10.36 -20.06
CA ARG A 295 18.58 11.84 -19.99
C ARG A 295 19.68 12.41 -20.88
N LYS A 296 20.80 11.69 -21.07
CA LYS A 296 21.89 12.11 -21.97
C LYS A 296 21.50 11.93 -23.43
N VAL A 297 20.85 10.83 -23.79
CA VAL A 297 20.32 10.59 -25.14
C VAL A 297 19.30 11.67 -25.49
N ASP A 298 18.36 11.96 -24.60
CA ASP A 298 17.38 13.05 -24.76
C ASP A 298 18.03 14.43 -24.97
N ARG A 299 19.11 14.72 -24.22
CA ARG A 299 19.87 15.98 -24.37
C ARG A 299 20.60 16.02 -25.70
N ARG A 300 21.17 14.90 -26.15
CA ARG A 300 21.89 14.79 -27.43
C ARG A 300 20.94 14.94 -28.61
N GLU A 301 19.79 14.26 -28.61
CA GLU A 301 18.76 14.41 -29.64
C GLU A 301 18.24 15.86 -29.70
N LYS A 302 18.00 16.51 -28.55
CA LYS A 302 17.62 17.93 -28.51
C LYS A 302 18.70 18.86 -29.07
N ALA A 303 19.99 18.53 -28.87
CA ALA A 303 21.09 19.29 -29.42
C ALA A 303 21.22 19.12 -30.95
N GLU A 304 21.08 17.88 -31.44
CA GLU A 304 21.10 17.56 -32.87
C GLU A 304 19.93 18.22 -33.61
N ARG A 305 18.70 18.17 -33.06
CA ARG A 305 17.54 18.90 -33.63
C ARG A 305 17.75 20.42 -33.67
N LYS A 306 18.46 21.00 -32.69
CA LYS A 306 18.79 22.43 -32.68
C LYS A 306 19.84 22.78 -33.76
N LEU A 307 20.82 21.91 -33.98
CA LEU A 307 21.82 22.08 -35.03
C LEU A 307 21.19 21.98 -36.42
N GLU A 308 20.36 20.96 -36.66
CA GLU A 308 19.64 20.83 -37.94
C GLU A 308 18.74 22.03 -38.23
N LYS A 309 18.07 22.56 -37.21
CA LYS A 309 17.26 23.78 -37.37
C LYS A 309 18.12 24.99 -37.74
N LYS A 310 19.28 25.14 -37.08
CA LYS A 310 20.22 26.23 -37.36
C LYS A 310 20.82 26.15 -38.77
N ASP A 311 21.12 24.94 -39.25
CA ASP A 311 21.64 24.74 -40.61
C ASP A 311 20.57 25.00 -41.67
N LYS A 312 19.31 24.59 -41.43
CA LYS A 312 18.17 24.96 -42.29
C LYS A 312 17.91 26.46 -42.31
N ASP A 313 18.05 27.14 -41.17
CA ASP A 313 17.88 28.60 -41.08
C ASP A 313 19.01 29.32 -41.84
N LYS A 314 20.26 28.87 -41.73
CA LYS A 314 21.38 29.40 -42.52
C LYS A 314 21.22 29.17 -44.01
N GLU A 315 20.75 27.99 -44.42
CA GLU A 315 20.51 27.68 -45.84
C GLU A 315 19.41 28.58 -46.43
N ARG A 316 18.34 28.84 -45.65
CA ARG A 316 17.30 29.81 -46.01
C ARG A 316 17.86 31.23 -46.14
N ASP A 317 18.76 31.65 -45.27
CA ASP A 317 19.34 32.99 -45.33
C ASP A 317 20.31 33.13 -46.52
N ASN A 318 21.12 32.10 -46.81
CA ASN A 318 21.96 32.06 -48.02
C ASN A 318 21.13 32.06 -49.32
N ALA A 319 19.98 31.37 -49.35
CA ALA A 319 19.09 31.37 -50.51
C ALA A 319 18.51 32.77 -50.76
N LYS A 320 18.08 33.48 -49.71
CA LYS A 320 17.60 34.87 -49.81
C LYS A 320 18.70 35.83 -50.29
N GLU A 321 19.95 35.60 -49.91
CA GLU A 321 21.08 36.42 -50.36
C GLU A 321 21.37 36.19 -51.84
N ARG A 322 21.36 34.93 -52.30
CA ARG A 322 21.50 34.59 -53.73
C ARG A 322 20.38 35.16 -54.60
N ASP A 323 19.14 35.15 -54.11
CA ASP A 323 18.02 35.75 -54.86
C ASP A 323 18.16 37.27 -54.94
N LYS A 324 18.63 37.95 -53.88
CA LYS A 324 18.95 39.39 -53.94
C LYS A 324 20.06 39.73 -54.92
N ASP A 325 21.09 38.89 -55.03
CA ASP A 325 22.18 39.10 -55.98
C ASP A 325 21.72 38.89 -57.42
N LYS A 326 20.87 37.89 -57.68
CA LYS A 326 20.22 37.70 -59.00
C LYS A 326 19.33 38.88 -59.38
N ASP A 327 18.54 39.41 -58.44
CA ASP A 327 17.72 40.59 -58.68
C ASP A 327 18.57 41.83 -59.01
N ARG A 328 19.73 41.98 -58.35
CA ARG A 328 20.70 43.04 -58.67
C ARG A 328 21.33 42.89 -60.05
N ASP A 329 21.70 41.68 -60.45
CA ASP A 329 22.32 41.47 -61.76
C ASP A 329 21.30 41.61 -62.89
N ASN A 330 20.06 41.14 -62.70
CA ASN A 330 18.97 41.36 -63.65
C ASN A 330 18.61 42.86 -63.79
N ALA A 331 18.72 43.64 -62.71
CA ALA A 331 18.58 45.10 -62.79
C ALA A 331 19.69 45.76 -63.61
N LYS A 332 20.94 45.30 -63.48
CA LYS A 332 22.07 45.81 -64.28
C LYS A 332 21.93 45.46 -65.76
N ASP A 333 21.44 44.27 -66.07
CA ASP A 333 21.21 43.86 -67.47
C ASP A 333 20.08 44.66 -68.11
N ARG A 334 18.99 44.93 -67.37
CA ARG A 334 17.93 45.85 -67.82
C ARG A 334 18.45 47.28 -68.05
N ASP A 335 19.35 47.76 -67.20
CA ASP A 335 19.98 49.08 -67.38
C ASP A 335 20.92 49.12 -68.59
N ARG A 336 21.64 48.01 -68.89
CA ARG A 336 22.45 47.86 -70.11
C ARG A 336 21.59 47.81 -71.36
N GLU A 337 20.54 47.01 -71.36
CA GLU A 337 19.60 46.88 -72.49
C GLU A 337 18.89 48.22 -72.74
N ARG A 338 18.54 48.95 -71.68
CA ARG A 338 18.02 50.33 -71.78
C ARG A 338 19.05 51.33 -72.31
N ALA A 339 20.34 51.12 -72.06
CA ALA A 339 21.42 51.94 -72.61
C ALA A 339 21.69 51.62 -74.09
N GLU A 340 21.57 50.35 -74.50
CA GLU A 340 21.68 49.90 -75.90
C GLU A 340 20.49 50.35 -76.73
N ALA A 341 19.26 50.25 -76.21
CA ALA A 341 18.06 50.79 -76.87
C ALA A 341 18.14 52.31 -77.10
N LYS A 342 18.83 53.05 -76.21
CA LYS A 342 19.14 54.48 -76.42
C LYS A 342 20.20 54.73 -77.50
N ARG A 343 21.10 53.78 -77.75
CA ARG A 343 22.10 53.85 -78.84
C ARG A 343 21.47 53.47 -80.18
N ASP A 344 20.59 52.48 -80.22
CA ASP A 344 19.90 52.08 -81.46
C ASP A 344 18.90 53.13 -81.94
N HIS A 345 18.28 53.88 -81.02
CA HIS A 345 17.48 55.04 -81.40
C HIS A 345 18.31 56.17 -82.06
N HIS A 346 19.64 56.13 -81.96
CA HIS A 346 20.54 57.07 -82.63
C HIS A 346 20.86 56.65 -84.09
N HIS A 347 20.62 55.40 -84.48
CA HIS A 347 20.97 54.87 -85.82
C HIS A 347 19.80 54.76 -86.81
N GLN A 348 18.58 55.08 -86.39
CA GLN A 348 17.43 55.17 -87.27
C GLN A 348 16.71 56.51 -87.10
N ARG A 349 17.35 57.60 -87.55
CA ARG A 349 16.71 58.88 -87.90
C ARG A 349 17.74 59.81 -88.57
N THR A 350 18.08 59.50 -89.81
CA THR A 350 18.35 60.56 -90.79
C THR A 350 17.05 60.78 -91.57
N PRO A 351 16.50 62.00 -91.54
CA PRO A 351 16.05 62.57 -92.79
C PRO A 351 16.56 64.00 -92.99
N SER A 352 16.73 64.29 -94.28
CA SER A 352 17.13 65.53 -94.91
C SER A 352 16.35 66.76 -94.45
N ARG A 353 17.06 67.89 -94.55
CA ARG A 353 16.63 69.28 -94.43
C ARG A 353 15.34 69.60 -95.20
N ASP A 354 14.36 70.18 -94.52
CA ASP A 354 13.98 71.61 -94.59
C ASP A 354 12.50 71.77 -94.17
N ASP A 355 12.23 72.33 -92.99
CA ASP A 355 11.36 73.50 -92.83
C ASP A 355 11.20 73.97 -91.36
N ARG A 356 11.76 75.17 -91.12
CA ARG A 356 11.21 76.35 -90.41
C ARG A 356 10.49 76.23 -89.05
N ARG A 357 11.15 76.86 -88.06
CA ARG A 357 10.64 77.87 -87.07
C ARG A 357 9.30 77.61 -86.34
N ALA A 358 9.35 77.53 -85.00
CA ALA A 358 9.07 78.65 -84.08
C ALA A 358 9.00 78.25 -82.58
N SER A 359 9.53 79.13 -81.73
CA SER A 359 9.16 79.48 -80.33
C SER A 359 9.29 78.43 -79.21
N ARG A 360 10.24 78.53 -78.25
CA ARG A 360 10.37 79.42 -77.06
C ARG A 360 9.51 79.04 -75.85
N ASP A 361 10.19 79.09 -74.69
CA ASP A 361 9.70 79.22 -73.30
C ASP A 361 9.07 77.94 -72.69
N ASP A 362 9.24 77.56 -71.43
CA ASP A 362 9.74 78.25 -70.23
C ASP A 362 9.99 77.20 -69.11
N ARG A 363 10.99 77.46 -68.25
CA ARG A 363 11.05 77.20 -66.79
C ARG A 363 10.86 75.78 -66.20
N ARG A 364 11.27 75.46 -64.97
CA ARG A 364 12.22 75.93 -63.92
C ARG A 364 11.77 75.18 -62.65
N ALA A 365 12.71 74.91 -61.74
CA ALA A 365 12.51 74.62 -60.31
C ALA A 365 11.92 73.22 -59.99
N SER A 366 12.25 72.55 -58.89
CA SER A 366 12.92 72.91 -57.63
C SER A 366 13.28 71.58 -56.93
N SER A 367 14.53 71.41 -56.48
CA SER A 367 14.97 71.64 -55.09
C SER A 367 14.52 70.53 -54.14
N ARG A 368 15.45 69.70 -53.64
CA ARG A 368 16.21 69.92 -52.39
C ARG A 368 15.39 69.47 -51.18
N ASP A 369 15.92 68.47 -50.47
CA ASP A 369 16.55 68.65 -49.15
C ASP A 369 15.53 68.24 -48.08
N ASP A 370 15.84 67.62 -46.95
CA ASP A 370 17.08 67.23 -46.29
C ASP A 370 16.62 66.67 -44.91
N ARG A 371 17.58 66.13 -44.16
CA ARG A 371 17.56 66.01 -42.68
C ARG A 371 16.96 64.76 -42.02
N ARG A 372 17.90 63.85 -41.74
CA ARG A 372 18.13 63.25 -40.41
C ARG A 372 18.23 64.35 -39.31
N PRO A 373 17.99 64.07 -38.02
CA PRO A 373 19.03 63.41 -37.22
C PRO A 373 18.52 62.48 -36.10
N THR A 374 19.50 61.78 -35.52
CA THR A 374 19.51 60.84 -34.39
C THR A 374 19.53 61.56 -33.01
N PRO A 375 19.95 60.93 -31.90
CA PRO A 375 19.15 60.18 -30.92
C PRO A 375 19.31 60.74 -29.48
N SER A 376 18.51 60.30 -28.50
CA SER A 376 18.94 60.16 -27.09
C SER A 376 17.81 59.71 -26.16
N GLU A 377 18.26 59.05 -25.09
CA GLU A 377 17.59 58.44 -23.94
C GLU A 377 16.57 59.33 -23.20
N ASP A 378 15.54 58.72 -22.57
CA ASP A 378 15.40 58.80 -21.10
C ASP A 378 14.31 57.86 -20.50
N ARG A 379 14.72 57.21 -19.42
CA ARG A 379 14.03 56.86 -18.15
C ARG A 379 12.53 56.50 -18.07
N LEU A 380 12.36 55.25 -17.57
CA LEU A 380 11.61 54.81 -16.37
C LEU A 380 10.07 54.60 -16.42
N PRO A 381 9.56 53.70 -15.54
CA PRO A 381 8.37 52.90 -15.79
C PRO A 381 7.12 53.44 -15.08
N SER A 382 5.96 53.06 -15.59
CA SER A 382 4.68 53.24 -14.90
C SER A 382 3.93 51.93 -14.75
N ARG A 383 3.18 51.95 -13.65
CA ARG A 383 2.58 50.89 -12.85
C ARG A 383 1.14 50.62 -13.32
N GLU A 384 0.55 49.60 -12.69
CA GLU A 384 -0.89 49.23 -12.66
C GLU A 384 -1.34 48.31 -13.82
N GLY A 385 -2.10 47.24 -13.60
CA GLY A 385 -2.76 46.72 -12.40
C GLY A 385 -3.97 45.90 -12.82
N ARG A 386 -4.08 44.66 -12.33
CA ARG A 386 -5.29 44.00 -11.79
C ARG A 386 -4.97 42.59 -11.35
#